data_AF-A0A0C9U6M9-F1
#
_entry.id   AF-A0A0C9U6M9-F1
#
_cell.length_a   1.000
_cell.length_b   1.000
_cell.length_c   1.000
_cell.angle_alpha   90.00
_cell.angle_beta   90.00
_cell.angle_gamma   90.00
#
_symmetry.space_group_name_H-M   'P 1'
#
loop_
_entity.id
_entity.type
_entity.pdbx_description
1 polymer ?
#
loop_
_entity_poly.entity_id
_entity_poly.type
_entity_poly.pdbx_seq_one_letter_code
_entity_poly.pdbx_strand_id
1 'polypeptide(L)'
;MYVQSSSDIILFCAGFYTFFRNYDQTCLATNTCQTQIFDMDSDSASSVTVYSLSTVGASYQLSVGLMGVVKEGDNPDVFQETVTVWST
;
A
#
# COMPACT_ATOMS: atom_id res chain seq x y z
N MET A 1 -2.06 7.09 0.88
CA MET A 1 -2.27 7.59 2.26
C MET A 1 -0.91 7.84 2.90
N TYR A 2 -0.77 8.88 3.73
CA TYR A 2 0.45 9.13 4.50
C TYR A 2 0.09 9.41 5.96
N VAL A 3 0.69 8.67 6.89
CA VAL A 3 0.48 8.82 8.35
C VAL A 3 1.76 9.35 8.97
N GLN A 4 1.65 10.44 9.73
CA GLN A 4 2.78 11.09 10.37
C GLN A 4 2.43 11.49 11.79
N SER A 5 3.34 11.23 12.74
CA SER A 5 3.24 11.61 14.15
C SER A 5 1.85 11.33 14.75
N SER A 6 1.32 10.14 14.49
CA SER A 6 -0.04 9.72 14.88
C SER A 6 -0.02 8.37 15.60
N SER A 7 -1.00 8.13 16.47
CA SER A 7 -1.15 6.87 17.20
C SER A 7 -2.59 6.37 17.19
N ASP A 8 -2.77 5.10 17.56
CA ASP A 8 -4.04 4.42 17.78
C ASP A 8 -4.96 4.40 16.55
N ILE A 9 -4.33 4.20 15.38
CA ILE A 9 -5.04 4.15 14.11
C ILE A 9 -5.31 2.70 13.74
N ILE A 10 -6.58 2.39 13.53
CA ILE A 10 -7.01 1.15 12.88
C ILE A 10 -7.57 1.51 11.51
N LEU A 11 -6.91 1.03 10.45
CA LEU A 11 -7.42 1.09 9.09
C LEU A 11 -8.12 -0.25 8.79
N PHE A 12 -9.45 -0.25 8.72
CA PHE A 12 -10.23 -1.45 8.45
C PHE A 12 -10.88 -1.36 7.07
N CYS A 13 -10.42 -2.21 6.15
CA CYS A 13 -10.77 -2.22 4.72
C CYS A 13 -10.38 -0.94 3.99
N ALA A 14 -9.37 -1.03 3.11
CA ALA A 14 -8.94 0.08 2.28
C ALA A 14 -8.70 -0.37 0.85
N GLY A 15 -9.11 0.45 -0.12
CA GLY A 15 -8.80 0.26 -1.54
C GLY A 15 -8.00 1.46 -2.06
N PHE A 16 -6.73 1.27 -2.38
CA PHE A 16 -5.87 2.32 -2.93
C PHE A 16 -5.39 1.94 -4.33
N TYR A 17 -5.82 2.67 -5.34
CA TYR A 17 -5.58 2.29 -6.74
C TYR A 17 -4.85 3.37 -7.52
N THR A 18 -3.96 2.94 -8.40
CA THR A 18 -3.30 3.80 -9.38
C THR A 18 -3.28 3.12 -10.74
N PHE A 19 -4.06 3.66 -11.68
CA PHE A 19 -4.34 2.99 -12.96
C PHE A 19 -3.52 3.50 -14.13
N PHE A 20 -2.85 4.64 -13.97
CA PHE A 20 -2.25 5.35 -15.08
C PHE A 20 -0.89 5.91 -14.71
N ARG A 21 -0.01 5.92 -15.71
CA ARG A 21 1.19 6.75 -15.71
C ARG A 21 1.19 7.59 -16.97
N ASN A 22 0.96 8.90 -16.82
CA ASN A 22 0.80 9.82 -17.96
C ASN A 22 -0.28 9.36 -18.96
N TYR A 23 -1.49 9.06 -18.44
CA TYR A 23 -2.64 8.54 -19.21
C TYR A 23 -2.46 7.18 -19.89
N ASP A 24 -1.30 6.54 -19.75
CA ASP A 24 -1.01 5.20 -20.26
C ASP A 24 -1.23 4.12 -19.17
N GLN A 25 -1.71 2.95 -19.59
CA GLN A 25 -2.05 1.82 -18.70
C GLN A 25 -1.11 0.61 -18.82
N THR A 26 -0.05 0.68 -19.64
CA THR A 26 0.91 -0.42 -19.80
C THR A 26 1.57 -0.81 -18.49
N CYS A 27 1.68 0.13 -17.55
CA CYS A 27 2.21 -0.09 -16.20
C CYS A 27 1.39 -1.08 -15.35
N LEU A 28 0.09 -1.29 -15.66
CA LEU A 28 -0.77 -2.24 -14.95
C LEU A 28 -0.33 -3.69 -15.16
N ALA A 29 0.31 -4.01 -16.28
CA ALA A 29 0.81 -5.37 -16.54
C ALA A 29 1.94 -5.79 -15.59
N THR A 30 2.52 -4.85 -14.84
CA THR A 30 3.67 -5.09 -13.94
C THR A 30 3.51 -4.42 -12.57
N ASN A 31 2.33 -3.84 -12.27
CA ASN A 31 2.11 -3.09 -11.04
C ASN A 31 3.18 -2.00 -10.76
N THR A 32 3.56 -1.26 -11.81
CA THR A 32 4.58 -0.19 -11.75
C THR A 32 4.04 1.20 -12.09
N CYS A 33 2.73 1.43 -11.97
CA CYS A 33 2.13 2.74 -12.21
C CYS A 33 2.58 3.76 -11.16
N GLN A 34 2.80 3.29 -9.92
CA GLN A 34 3.36 4.07 -8.82
C GLN A 34 4.27 3.18 -7.97
N THR A 35 5.33 3.74 -7.37
CA THR A 35 6.26 2.93 -6.57
C THR A 35 5.67 2.54 -5.21
N GLN A 36 5.05 3.47 -4.48
CA GLN A 36 4.51 3.28 -3.13
C GLN A 36 3.17 4.02 -3.01
N ILE A 37 2.17 3.45 -2.34
CA ILE A 37 0.80 4.05 -2.30
C ILE A 37 0.28 4.34 -0.89
N PHE A 38 0.74 3.60 0.11
CA PHE A 38 0.50 3.86 1.53
C PHE A 38 1.84 3.89 2.26
N ASP A 39 2.12 4.99 2.95
CA ASP A 39 3.32 5.15 3.76
C ASP A 39 2.96 5.66 5.16
N MET A 40 3.79 5.34 6.13
CA MET A 40 3.73 5.88 7.50
C MET A 40 5.14 6.16 8.00
N ASP A 41 5.32 7.21 8.78
CA ASP A 41 6.61 7.42 9.44
C ASP A 41 6.94 6.29 10.44
N SER A 42 8.22 6.14 10.75
CA SER A 42 8.70 5.05 11.60
C SER A 42 8.10 5.08 13.00
N ASP A 43 7.77 6.27 13.52
CA ASP A 43 7.20 6.44 14.85
C ASP A 43 5.74 5.95 14.88
N SER A 44 4.93 6.34 13.88
CA SER A 44 3.51 5.95 13.77
C SER A 44 3.35 4.47 13.45
N ALA A 45 4.31 3.85 12.76
CA ALA A 45 4.25 2.43 12.36
C ALA A 45 3.96 1.50 13.52
N SER A 46 4.49 1.80 14.71
CA SER A 46 4.28 1.02 15.94
C SER A 46 2.86 1.01 16.48
N SER A 47 2.00 1.90 15.99
CA SER A 47 0.66 2.17 16.53
C SER A 47 -0.45 2.15 15.47
N VAL A 48 -0.09 1.78 14.24
CA VAL A 48 -1.04 1.61 13.13
C VAL A 48 -1.30 0.12 12.94
N THR A 49 -2.57 -0.29 12.95
CA THR A 49 -2.98 -1.62 12.49
C THR A 49 -3.80 -1.49 11.22
N VAL A 50 -3.51 -2.33 10.25
CA VAL A 50 -4.17 -2.34 8.94
C VAL A 50 -4.83 -3.69 8.74
N TYR A 51 -6.09 -3.69 8.34
CA TYR A 51 -6.84 -4.89 7.97
C TYR A 51 -7.39 -4.73 6.56
N SER A 52 -7.26 -5.78 5.74
CA SER A 52 -7.81 -5.87 4.39
C SER A 52 -7.47 -4.65 3.52
N LEU A 53 -6.16 -4.38 3.36
CA LEU A 53 -5.67 -3.38 2.42
C LEU A 53 -5.56 -3.99 1.04
N SER A 54 -6.34 -3.49 0.10
CA SER A 54 -6.25 -3.83 -1.31
C SER A 54 -5.63 -2.69 -2.12
N THR A 55 -4.68 -3.02 -2.99
CA THR A 55 -4.04 -2.07 -3.90
C THR A 55 -4.09 -2.53 -5.33
N VAL A 56 -3.93 -1.60 -6.28
CA VAL A 56 -3.76 -1.93 -7.70
C VAL A 56 -2.72 -1.00 -8.30
N GLY A 57 -1.78 -1.55 -9.07
CA GLY A 57 -0.85 -0.77 -9.89
C GLY A 57 0.34 -0.17 -9.12
N ALA A 58 0.49 -0.47 -7.83
CA ALA A 58 1.57 0.01 -7.00
C ALA A 58 2.60 -1.09 -6.72
N SER A 59 3.90 -0.80 -6.80
CA SER A 59 4.94 -1.83 -6.58
C SER A 59 5.06 -2.24 -5.10
N TYR A 60 4.81 -1.30 -4.19
CA TYR A 60 4.73 -1.53 -2.76
C TYR A 60 3.37 -1.06 -2.22
N GLN A 61 2.64 -1.99 -1.61
CA GLN A 61 1.32 -1.78 -1.05
C GLN A 61 1.39 -0.92 0.21
N LEU A 62 2.41 -1.17 1.04
CA LEU A 62 2.68 -0.46 2.28
C LEU A 62 4.17 -0.21 2.45
N SER A 63 4.50 0.99 2.91
CA SER A 63 5.84 1.48 3.16
C SER A 63 5.94 2.07 4.57
N VAL A 64 7.13 2.02 5.16
CA VAL A 64 7.44 2.64 6.46
C VAL A 64 8.67 3.50 6.29
N GLY A 65 8.56 4.79 6.61
CA GLY A 65 9.63 5.76 6.46
C GLY A 65 10.10 5.88 5.00
N LEU A 66 9.18 5.86 4.04
CA LEU A 66 9.44 5.88 2.60
C LEU A 66 10.21 4.67 2.06
N MET A 67 10.33 3.61 2.87
CA MET A 67 10.92 2.33 2.48
C MET A 67 9.80 1.32 2.23
N GLY A 68 9.77 0.75 1.02
CA GLY A 68 8.77 -0.27 0.67
C GLY A 68 8.93 -1.52 1.53
N VAL A 69 7.87 -1.89 2.26
CA VAL A 69 7.87 -3.04 3.19
C VAL A 69 7.06 -4.20 2.63
N VAL A 70 5.87 -3.93 2.09
CA VAL A 70 4.99 -4.96 1.55
C VAL A 70 4.94 -4.84 0.04
N LYS A 71 5.56 -5.80 -0.66
CA LYS A 71 5.58 -5.83 -2.12
C LYS A 71 4.25 -6.35 -2.66
N GLU A 72 3.83 -5.85 -3.82
CA GLU A 72 2.60 -6.27 -4.50
C GLU A 72 2.63 -7.77 -4.85
N GLY A 73 3.75 -8.25 -5.40
CA GLY A 73 3.87 -9.63 -5.90
C GLY A 73 3.80 -10.72 -4.83
N ASP A 74 3.83 -10.36 -3.55
CA ASP A 74 3.65 -11.29 -2.44
C ASP A 74 2.17 -11.53 -2.11
N ASN A 75 1.24 -10.70 -2.61
CA ASN A 75 -0.17 -10.75 -2.23
C ASN A 75 -1.17 -10.64 -3.42
N PRO A 76 -0.96 -11.32 -4.56
CA PRO A 76 -1.89 -11.25 -5.68
C PRO A 76 -3.28 -11.78 -5.30
N ASP A 77 -4.33 -11.04 -5.64
CA ASP A 77 -5.73 -11.32 -5.35
C ASP A 77 -6.63 -10.96 -6.55
N VAL A 78 -6.58 -11.82 -7.56
CA VAL A 78 -7.28 -11.69 -8.86
C VAL A 78 -6.86 -10.45 -9.65
N PHE A 79 -7.46 -9.29 -9.38
CA PHE A 79 -7.15 -8.03 -10.07
C PHE A 79 -6.32 -7.06 -9.22
N GLN A 80 -6.46 -7.16 -7.90
CA GLN A 80 -5.79 -6.33 -6.93
C GLN A 80 -4.76 -7.16 -6.17
N GLU A 81 -3.97 -6.51 -5.34
CA GLU A 81 -3.13 -7.15 -4.34
C GLU A 81 -3.71 -6.85 -2.97
N THR A 82 -3.83 -7.87 -2.10
CA THR A 82 -4.54 -7.74 -0.82
C THR A 82 -3.68 -8.19 0.37
N VAL A 83 -3.35 -7.26 1.25
CA VAL A 83 -2.80 -7.53 2.58
C VAL A 83 -3.96 -7.75 3.55
N THR A 84 -4.12 -8.98 4.05
CA THR A 84 -5.19 -9.29 5.02
C THR A 84 -5.01 -8.55 6.34
N VAL A 85 -3.78 -8.49 6.85
CA VAL A 85 -3.44 -7.76 8.08
C VAL A 85 -2.00 -7.29 8.03
N TRP A 86 -1.74 -6.10 8.58
CA TRP A 86 -0.41 -5.60 8.89
C TRP A 86 -0.41 -4.94 10.27
N SER A 87 0.61 -5.28 11.05
CA SER A 87 0.99 -4.66 12.32
C SER A 87 2.49 -4.85 12.51
N THR A 88 3.16 -3.98 13.25
CA THR A 88 4.55 -4.17 13.69
C THR A 88 4.70 -5.24 14.76
#